data_AF-A0A953UTN5-F1
#
_entry.id   AF-A0A953UTN5-F1
#
_cell.length_a   1.000
_cell.length_b   1.000
_cell.length_c   1.000
_cell.angle_alpha   90.00
_cell.angle_beta   90.00
_cell.angle_gamma   90.00
#
_symmetry.space_group_name_H-M   'P 1'
#
loop_
_entity.id
_entity.type
_entity.pdbx_description
1 polymer ?
#
loop_
_entity_poly.entity_id
_entity_poly.type
_entity_poly.pdbx_seq_one_letter_code
_entity_poly.pdbx_strand_id
1 'polypeptide(L)'
;MKLTLDHTQRLNLHALLGAQRADVGSIRAIWAIQDRIALAPDEEKAVEVKREMVAGQERVVWNPALTLPAKEFEFSDPELARIRAAIETWDSYGANADRRWLEPLVEALFSAELQQ
;
A
#
# COMPACT_ATOMS: atom_id res chain seq x y z
N MET A 1 14.95 6.06 -1.95
CA MET A 1 14.02 6.96 -2.69
C MET A 1 12.92 7.44 -1.76
N LYS A 2 12.40 8.66 -1.95
CA LYS A 2 11.24 9.19 -1.22
C LYS A 2 9.96 9.00 -2.03
N LEU A 3 8.90 8.53 -1.39
CA LEU A 3 7.56 8.43 -1.97
C LEU A 3 6.60 9.28 -1.14
N THR A 4 5.81 10.11 -1.81
CA THR A 4 4.69 10.82 -1.18
C THR A 4 3.43 9.99 -1.34
N LEU A 5 2.87 9.51 -0.23
CA LEU A 5 1.73 8.61 -0.21
C LEU A 5 0.55 9.24 0.53
N ASP A 6 -0.62 9.26 -0.13
CA ASP A 6 -1.89 9.52 0.54
C ASP A 6 -2.39 8.29 1.33
N HIS A 7 -3.47 8.50 2.10
CA HIS A 7 -4.06 7.44 2.92
C HIS A 7 -4.61 6.26 2.09
N THR A 8 -5.11 6.51 0.89
CA THR A 8 -5.64 5.47 0.00
C THR A 8 -4.49 4.61 -0.54
N GLN A 9 -3.40 5.22 -0.98
CA GLN A 9 -2.19 4.52 -1.40
C GLN A 9 -1.60 3.69 -0.25
N ARG A 10 -1.52 4.27 0.95
CA ARG A 10 -1.03 3.56 2.14
C ARG A 10 -1.87 2.33 2.48
N LEU A 11 -3.20 2.46 2.52
CA LEU A 11 -4.11 1.36 2.83
C LEU A 11 -4.04 0.25 1.77
N ASN A 12 -4.07 0.60 0.48
CA ASN A 12 -4.01 -0.40 -0.60
C ASN A 12 -2.64 -1.07 -0.67
N LEU A 13 -1.54 -0.32 -0.54
CA LEU A 13 -0.19 -0.89 -0.54
C LEU A 13 0.02 -1.79 0.67
N HIS A 14 -0.45 -1.39 1.86
CA HIS A 14 -0.40 -2.23 3.05
C HIS A 14 -1.16 -3.55 2.82
N ALA A 15 -2.35 -3.49 2.23
CA ALA A 15 -3.15 -4.68 1.94
C ALA A 15 -2.47 -5.60 0.89
N LEU A 16 -1.96 -5.02 -0.20
CA LEU A 16 -1.24 -5.71 -1.26
C LEU A 16 0.01 -6.44 -0.75
N LEU A 17 0.80 -5.77 0.09
CA LEU A 17 1.99 -6.32 0.72
C LEU A 17 1.64 -7.49 1.66
N GLY A 18 0.57 -7.36 2.44
CA GLY A 18 0.11 -8.41 3.34
C GLY A 18 -0.43 -9.67 2.63
N ALA A 19 -0.77 -9.55 1.35
CA ALA A 19 -1.24 -10.68 0.53
C ALA A 19 -0.10 -11.48 -0.12
N GLN A 20 1.14 -10.98 -0.08
CA GLN A 20 2.28 -11.63 -0.70
C GLN A 20 2.61 -12.96 -0.01
N ARG A 21 2.87 -14.00 -0.81
CA ARG A 21 3.35 -15.30 -0.33
C ARG A 21 4.86 -15.37 -0.52
N ALA A 22 5.62 -15.46 0.56
CA ALA A 22 7.09 -15.50 0.52
C ALA A 22 7.67 -16.31 1.70
N ASP A 23 9.00 -16.47 1.72
CA ASP A 23 9.71 -17.05 2.86
C ASP A 23 9.65 -16.14 4.10
N VAL A 24 9.97 -16.68 5.28
CA VAL A 24 9.88 -15.95 6.56
C VAL A 24 10.74 -14.68 6.59
N GLY A 25 11.90 -14.68 5.95
CA GLY A 25 12.78 -13.50 5.87
C GLY A 25 12.14 -12.39 5.05
N SER A 26 11.56 -12.76 3.90
CA SER A 26 10.81 -11.83 3.06
C SER A 26 9.55 -11.29 3.73
N ILE A 27 8.80 -12.14 4.47
CA ILE A 27 7.63 -11.71 5.26
C ILE A 27 8.03 -10.66 6.30
N ARG A 28 9.14 -10.86 7.02
CA ARG A 28 9.62 -9.86 8.01
C ARG A 28 10.01 -8.54 7.36
N ALA A 29 10.63 -8.58 6.18
CA ALA A 29 10.94 -7.37 5.43
C ALA A 29 9.67 -6.65 4.94
N ILE A 30 8.64 -7.41 4.55
CA ILE A 30 7.33 -6.87 4.19
C ILE A 30 6.65 -6.21 5.38
N TRP A 31 6.69 -6.83 6.57
CA TRP A 31 6.14 -6.24 7.80
C TRP A 31 6.80 -4.90 8.12
N ALA A 32 8.11 -4.77 7.97
CA ALA A 32 8.80 -3.51 8.19
C ALA A 32 8.29 -2.37 7.27
N ILE A 33 7.93 -2.70 6.02
CA ILE A 33 7.33 -1.74 5.07
C ILE A 33 5.90 -1.41 5.51
N GLN A 34 5.10 -2.43 5.85
CA GLN A 34 3.72 -2.26 6.31
C GLN A 34 3.64 -1.38 7.57
N ASP A 35 4.45 -1.66 8.58
CA ASP A 35 4.51 -0.90 9.83
C ASP A 35 4.88 0.58 9.57
N ARG A 36 5.76 0.83 8.59
CA ARG A 36 6.17 2.19 8.22
C ARG A 36 5.04 2.98 7.58
N ILE A 37 4.22 2.35 6.73
CA ILE A 37 3.16 3.04 5.98
C ILE A 37 1.78 2.95 6.64
N ALA A 38 1.63 2.13 7.69
CA ALA A 38 0.39 1.96 8.42
C ALA A 38 -0.19 3.31 8.89
N LEU A 39 -1.51 3.41 8.92
CA LEU A 39 -2.19 4.58 9.47
C LEU A 39 -2.08 4.54 11.00
N ALA A 40 -1.74 5.68 11.60
CA ALA A 40 -1.80 5.82 13.04
C ALA A 40 -3.28 5.77 13.53
N PRO A 41 -3.55 5.43 14.79
CA PRO A 41 -4.93 5.28 15.28
C PRO A 41 -5.83 6.52 15.10
N ASP A 42 -5.24 7.71 15.18
CA ASP A 42 -5.91 8.99 14.92
C ASP A 42 -6.21 9.18 13.43
N GLU A 43 -5.30 8.77 12.54
CA GLU A 43 -5.50 8.75 11.09
C GLU A 43 -6.60 7.76 10.70
N GLU A 44 -6.59 6.55 11.26
CA GLU A 44 -7.62 5.54 11.03
C GLU A 44 -9.00 6.06 11.45
N LYS A 45 -9.08 6.71 12.61
CA LYS A 45 -10.32 7.33 13.10
C LYS A 45 -10.77 8.47 12.18
N ALA A 46 -9.85 9.30 11.69
CA ALA A 46 -10.15 10.45 10.86
C ALA A 46 -10.69 10.10 9.47
N VAL A 47 -10.42 8.89 8.95
CA VAL A 47 -11.02 8.38 7.70
C VAL A 47 -12.03 7.25 7.93
N GLU A 48 -12.41 7.04 9.19
CA GLU A 48 -13.40 6.05 9.61
C GLU A 48 -13.07 4.62 9.10
N VAL A 49 -11.81 4.19 9.26
CA VAL A 49 -11.40 2.83 8.91
C VAL A 49 -12.17 1.82 9.76
N LYS A 50 -12.76 0.83 9.10
CA LYS A 50 -13.48 -0.27 9.73
C LYS A 50 -13.22 -1.58 9.01
N ARG A 51 -13.47 -2.69 9.70
CA ARG A 51 -13.42 -4.04 9.13
C ARG A 51 -14.84 -4.52 8.93
N GLU A 52 -15.17 -4.90 7.71
CA GLU A 52 -16.50 -5.39 7.34
C GLU A 52 -16.42 -6.79 6.74
N MET A 53 -17.44 -7.60 7.01
CA MET A 53 -17.59 -8.91 6.39
C MET A 53 -18.38 -8.76 5.08
N VAL A 54 -17.72 -8.92 3.95
CA VAL A 54 -18.34 -8.84 2.62
C VAL A 54 -18.23 -10.20 1.95
N ALA A 55 -19.37 -10.83 1.68
CA ALA A 55 -19.44 -12.17 1.07
C ALA A 55 -18.62 -13.24 1.82
N GLY A 56 -18.58 -13.18 3.15
CA GLY A 56 -17.83 -14.13 3.99
C GLY A 56 -16.32 -13.87 4.06
N GLN A 57 -15.84 -12.77 3.49
CA GLN A 57 -14.45 -12.32 3.60
C GLN A 57 -14.37 -11.00 4.37
N GLU A 58 -13.45 -10.93 5.33
CA GLU A 58 -13.12 -9.68 6.03
C GLU A 58 -12.42 -8.71 5.07
N ARG A 59 -12.91 -7.48 5.00
CA ARG A 59 -12.36 -6.39 4.20
C ARG A 59 -12.16 -5.16 5.06
N VAL A 60 -11.04 -4.49 4.86
CA VAL A 60 -10.81 -3.14 5.40
C VAL A 60 -11.48 -2.15 4.46
N VAL A 61 -12.38 -1.32 4.99
CA VAL A 61 -13.06 -0.25 4.25
C VAL A 61 -12.95 1.06 5.03
N TRP A 62 -13.03 2.18 4.33
CA TRP A 62 -12.94 3.52 4.90
C TRP A 62 -13.94 4.46 4.21
N ASN A 63 -14.18 5.63 4.78
CA ASN A 63 -15.12 6.60 4.21
C ASN A 63 -14.46 7.37 3.04
N PRO A 64 -14.93 7.20 1.79
CA PRO A 64 -14.29 7.81 0.62
C PRO A 64 -14.49 9.33 0.52
N ALA A 65 -15.39 9.91 1.34
CA ALA A 65 -15.58 11.36 1.39
C ALA A 65 -14.56 12.05 2.31
N LEU A 66 -13.79 11.29 3.09
CA LEU A 66 -12.79 11.80 4.03
C LEU A 66 -11.39 11.62 3.43
N THR A 67 -10.52 12.60 3.67
CA THR A 67 -9.15 12.60 3.14
C THR A 67 -8.15 13.02 4.19
N LEU A 68 -6.96 12.41 4.17
CA LEU A 68 -5.80 12.87 4.94
C LEU A 68 -4.75 13.52 4.03
N PRO A 69 -3.96 14.46 4.56
CA PRO A 69 -2.77 14.95 3.88
C PRO A 69 -1.81 13.79 3.55
N ALA A 70 -1.22 13.84 2.36
CA ALA A 70 -0.18 12.90 1.98
C ALA A 70 1.07 13.06 2.85
N LYS A 71 1.79 11.96 3.08
CA LYS A 71 3.03 11.92 3.87
C LYS A 71 4.18 11.42 3.02
N GLU A 72 5.37 11.96 3.26
CA GLU A 72 6.60 11.50 2.62
C GLU A 72 7.20 10.33 3.41
N PHE A 73 7.58 9.27 2.70
CA PHE A 73 8.23 8.09 3.25
C PHE A 73 9.53 7.82 2.51
N GLU A 74 10.60 7.60 3.25
CA GLU A 74 11.88 7.17 2.70
C GLU A 74 11.97 5.65 2.68
N PHE A 75 12.33 5.10 1.53
CA PHE A 75 12.53 3.67 1.30
C PHE A 75 13.92 3.40 0.76
N SER A 76 14.53 2.33 1.25
CA SER A 76 15.76 1.75 0.70
C SER A 76 15.47 1.00 -0.61
N ASP A 77 16.50 0.81 -1.43
CA ASP A 77 16.41 0.05 -2.69
C ASP A 77 15.80 -1.36 -2.51
N PRO A 78 16.17 -2.17 -1.49
CA PRO A 78 15.52 -3.47 -1.28
C PRO A 78 14.04 -3.38 -0.86
N GLU A 79 13.61 -2.28 -0.24
CA GLU A 79 12.20 -2.05 0.08
C GLU A 79 11.42 -1.67 -1.18
N LEU A 80 11.98 -0.79 -2.01
CA LEU A 80 11.41 -0.39 -3.30
C LEU A 80 11.27 -1.58 -4.25
N ALA A 81 12.29 -2.43 -4.34
CA ALA A 81 12.25 -3.64 -5.16
C ALA A 81 11.11 -4.58 -4.74
N ARG A 82 10.81 -4.67 -3.44
CA ARG A 82 9.69 -5.47 -2.92
C ARG A 82 8.34 -4.84 -3.25
N ILE A 83 8.22 -3.52 -3.12
CA ILE A 83 7.00 -2.79 -3.50
C ILE A 83 6.71 -2.97 -5.00
N ARG A 84 7.74 -2.85 -5.86
CA ARG A 84 7.62 -3.11 -7.30
C ARG A 84 7.15 -4.53 -7.58
N ALA A 85 7.82 -5.54 -7.02
CA ALA A 85 7.45 -6.94 -7.22
C ALA A 85 6.01 -7.25 -6.75
N ALA A 86 5.57 -6.65 -5.65
CA ALA A 86 4.20 -6.79 -5.16
C ALA A 86 3.17 -6.17 -6.12
N ILE A 87 3.49 -5.03 -6.76
CA ILE A 87 2.66 -4.37 -7.77
C ILE A 87 2.62 -5.18 -9.06
N GLU A 88 3.76 -5.70 -9.52
CA GLU A 88 3.83 -6.51 -10.76
C GLU A 88 3.04 -7.82 -10.66
N THR A 89 2.96 -8.40 -9.46
CA THR A 89 2.22 -9.65 -9.20
C THR A 89 0.75 -9.41 -8.83
N TRP A 90 0.30 -8.15 -8.91
CA TRP A 90 -1.00 -7.71 -8.44
C TRP A 90 -2.21 -8.28 -9.22
N ASP A 91 -2.03 -8.80 -10.44
CA ASP A 91 -3.12 -9.41 -11.24
C ASP A 91 -3.90 -10.52 -10.48
N SER A 92 -3.35 -11.02 -9.37
CA SER A 92 -3.97 -12.00 -8.48
C SER A 92 -4.78 -11.45 -7.29
N TYR A 93 -4.82 -10.14 -7.02
CA TYR A 93 -5.40 -9.58 -5.79
C TYR A 93 -6.47 -8.50 -6.03
N GLY A 94 -7.74 -8.88 -5.89
CA GLY A 94 -8.92 -8.03 -6.16
C GLY A 94 -9.44 -7.19 -4.99
N ALA A 95 -8.56 -6.52 -4.22
CA ALA A 95 -9.00 -5.75 -3.04
C ALA A 95 -9.67 -4.40 -3.38
N ASN A 96 -9.40 -3.82 -4.55
CA ASN A 96 -10.06 -2.59 -5.00
C ASN A 96 -10.23 -2.56 -6.52
N ALA A 97 -11.43 -2.26 -7.01
CA ALA A 97 -11.71 -2.10 -8.44
C ALA A 97 -11.21 -0.74 -8.98
N ASP A 98 -11.07 0.25 -8.10
CA ASP A 98 -10.48 1.53 -8.46
C ASP A 98 -8.95 1.41 -8.48
N ARG A 99 -8.35 1.59 -9.67
CA ARG A 99 -6.91 1.53 -9.89
C ARG A 99 -6.25 2.91 -9.89
N ARG A 100 -6.99 4.00 -9.66
CA ARG A 100 -6.44 5.37 -9.66
C ARG A 100 -5.36 5.60 -8.60
N TRP A 101 -5.42 4.87 -7.49
CA TRP A 101 -4.38 4.93 -6.46
C TRP A 101 -3.02 4.39 -6.94
N LEU A 102 -3.03 3.49 -7.94
CA LEU A 102 -1.84 2.83 -8.44
C LEU A 102 -1.06 3.73 -9.41
N GLU A 103 -1.74 4.50 -10.26
CA GLU A 103 -1.14 5.35 -11.29
C GLU A 103 0.05 6.18 -10.77
N PRO A 104 -0.07 7.01 -9.72
CA PRO A 104 1.04 7.78 -9.18
C PRO A 104 2.18 6.92 -8.61
N LEU A 105 1.87 5.72 -8.10
CA LEU A 105 2.91 4.79 -7.64
C LEU A 105 3.67 4.19 -8.80
N VAL A 106 2.97 3.81 -9.88
CA VAL A 106 3.60 3.26 -11.07
C VAL A 106 4.48 4.32 -11.74
N GLU A 107 3.98 5.55 -11.86
CA GLU A 107 4.77 6.66 -12.37
C GLU A 107 6.03 6.87 -11.52
N ALA A 108 5.91 6.96 -10.20
CA ALA A 108 7.07 7.19 -9.32
C ALA A 108 8.07 6.02 -9.31
N LEU A 109 7.59 4.78 -9.34
CA LEU A 109 8.43 3.59 -9.19
C LEU A 109 9.09 3.16 -10.49
N PHE A 110 8.40 3.27 -11.62
CA PHE A 110 8.85 2.73 -12.91
C PHE A 110 9.28 3.83 -13.91
N SER A 111 8.87 5.09 -13.74
CA SER A 111 9.44 6.18 -14.56
C SER A 111 10.85 6.56 -14.14
N ALA A 112 11.24 6.28 -12.87
CA ALA A 112 12.60 6.47 -12.39
C ALA A 112 13.61 5.51 -13.04
N GLU A 113 13.16 4.43 -13.69
CA GLU A 113 14.02 3.51 -14.45
C GLU A 113 14.41 4.05 -15.83
N LEU A 114 13.72 5.08 -16.35
CA LEU A 114 14.05 5.73 -17.63
C LEU A 114 15.18 6.77 -17.54
N GLN A 115 15.76 7.00 -16.35
CA GLN A 115 16.83 7.97 -16.12
C GLN A 115 18.21 7.35 -15.80
N GLN A 116 18.39 6.04 -16.04
CA GLN A 116 19.71 5.38 -15.95
C GLN A 116 20.28 5.07 -17.33
#